data_AF-A0A5M6DMF5-F1
#
_entry.id   AF-A0A5M6DMF5-F1
#
_cell.length_a   1.000
_cell.length_b   1.000
_cell.length_c   1.000
_cell.angle_alpha   90.00
_cell.angle_beta   90.00
_cell.angle_gamma   90.00
#
_symmetry.space_group_name_H-M   'P 1'
#
loop_
_entity.id
_entity.type
_entity.pdbx_description
1 polymer ?
#
loop_
_entity_poly.entity_id
_entity_poly.type
_entity_poly.pdbx_seq_one_letter_code
_entity_poly.pdbx_strand_id
1 'polypeptide(L)'
;MKNWQLYKLMDLIEEIKKVDAMLKLHSSLDDSDFMLSQYQARKDKLISYLIDDLVSSTVISSRSFFTIKLLLDKFYPNLSKDTGKEEFNSEDLSTLESKICQM
;
A
#
# COMPACT_ATOMS: atom_id res chain seq x y z
N MET A 1 22.24 6.50 13.34
CA MET A 1 21.14 5.51 13.30
C MET A 1 20.37 5.57 11.96
N LYS A 2 21.03 5.33 10.82
CA LYS A 2 20.41 5.47 9.48
C LYS A 2 20.23 4.14 8.71
N ASN A 3 20.91 3.06 9.12
CA ASN A 3 20.97 1.85 8.31
C ASN A 3 19.86 0.84 8.65
N TRP A 4 19.45 0.73 9.91
CA TRP A 4 18.44 -0.27 10.33
C TRP A 4 17.06 -0.02 9.69
N GLN A 5 16.66 1.25 9.53
CA GLN A 5 15.41 1.61 8.86
C GLN A 5 15.44 1.23 7.39
N LEU A 6 16.58 1.44 6.71
CA LEU A 6 16.76 1.04 5.33
C LEU A 6 16.67 -0.48 5.18
N TYR A 7 17.34 -1.25 6.04
CA TYR A 7 17.24 -2.70 6.04
C TYR A 7 15.82 -3.19 6.30
N LYS A 8 15.11 -2.60 7.28
CA LYS A 8 13.69 -2.88 7.53
C LYS A 8 12.82 -2.64 6.28
N LEU A 9 13.03 -1.52 5.59
CA LEU A 9 12.31 -1.20 4.35
C LEU A 9 12.63 -2.20 3.23
N MET A 10 13.90 -2.62 3.10
CA MET A 10 14.29 -3.64 2.13
C MET A 10 13.63 -5.00 2.44
N ASP A 11 13.62 -5.41 3.71
CA ASP A 11 12.96 -6.65 4.16
C ASP A 11 11.45 -6.62 3.87
N LEU A 12 10.78 -5.49 4.15
CA LEU A 12 9.37 -5.29 3.81
C LEU A 12 9.11 -5.43 2.30
N ILE A 13 9.96 -4.85 1.46
CA ILE A 13 9.85 -4.96 0.00
C ILE A 13 10.03 -6.42 -0.44
N GLU A 14 10.95 -7.16 0.15
CA GLU A 14 11.15 -8.58 -0.16
C GLU A 14 9.96 -9.44 0.27
N GLU A 15 9.40 -9.22 1.46
CA GLU A 15 8.18 -9.87 1.92
C GLU A 15 7.02 -9.63 0.94
N ILE A 16 6.80 -8.38 0.50
CA ILE A 16 5.75 -8.04 -0.48
C ILE A 16 5.97 -8.81 -1.79
N LYS A 17 7.20 -8.87 -2.30
CA LYS A 17 7.52 -9.62 -3.53
C LYS A 17 7.22 -11.12 -3.38
N LYS A 18 7.53 -11.71 -2.23
CA LYS A 18 7.25 -13.13 -1.95
C LYS A 18 5.75 -13.40 -1.94
N VAL A 19 4.96 -12.55 -1.28
CA VAL A 19 3.50 -12.69 -1.24
C VAL A 19 2.89 -12.49 -2.64
N ASP A 20 3.38 -11.52 -3.41
CA ASP A 20 2.92 -11.29 -4.78
C ASP A 20 3.25 -12.47 -5.72
N ALA A 21 4.40 -13.12 -5.52
CA ALA A 21 4.75 -14.35 -6.22
C ALA A 21 3.82 -15.52 -5.84
N MET A 22 3.45 -15.65 -4.56
CA MET A 22 2.49 -16.66 -4.10
C MET A 22 1.11 -16.43 -4.71
N LEU A 23 0.64 -15.17 -4.76
CA LEU A 23 -0.63 -14.83 -5.43
C LEU A 23 -0.62 -15.26 -6.90
N LYS A 24 0.45 -14.93 -7.63
CA LYS A 24 0.58 -15.34 -9.04
C LYS A 24 0.60 -16.85 -9.21
N LEU A 25 1.35 -17.55 -8.37
CA LEU A 25 1.44 -19.01 -8.42
C LEU A 25 0.07 -19.66 -8.19
N HIS A 26 -0.61 -19.31 -7.10
CA HIS A 26 -1.88 -19.94 -6.72
C HIS A 26 -3.03 -19.49 -7.64
N SER A 27 -2.97 -18.29 -8.22
CA SER A 27 -3.96 -17.84 -9.22
C SER A 27 -3.92 -18.66 -10.51
N SER A 28 -2.81 -19.35 -10.77
CA SER A 28 -2.64 -20.19 -11.96
C SER A 28 -2.95 -21.67 -11.72
N LEU A 29 -3.14 -22.08 -10.46
CA LEU A 29 -3.26 -23.47 -10.04
C LEU A 29 -4.71 -23.90 -9.71
N ASP A 30 -5.69 -23.02 -9.95
CA ASP A 30 -7.10 -23.24 -9.58
C ASP A 30 -7.25 -23.55 -8.07
N ASP A 31 -6.39 -22.92 -7.26
CA ASP A 31 -6.43 -23.02 -5.81
C ASP A 31 -7.62 -22.26 -5.23
N SER A 32 -8.10 -22.71 -4.07
CA SER A 32 -9.31 -22.15 -3.46
C SER A 32 -9.22 -20.63 -3.28
N ASP A 33 -10.30 -19.92 -3.63
CA ASP A 33 -10.48 -18.47 -3.44
C ASP A 33 -10.09 -18.01 -2.03
N PHE A 34 -10.25 -18.87 -1.03
CA PHE A 34 -9.83 -18.61 0.34
C PHE A 34 -8.33 -18.37 0.48
N MET A 35 -7.47 -19.16 -0.16
CA MET A 35 -6.01 -18.99 -0.06
C MET A 35 -5.57 -17.70 -0.77
N LEU A 36 -6.16 -17.40 -1.93
CA LEU A 36 -5.93 -16.15 -2.64
C LEU A 36 -6.35 -14.95 -1.79
N SER A 37 -7.51 -15.02 -1.12
CA SER A 37 -7.96 -13.95 -0.24
C SER A 37 -7.02 -13.73 0.96
N GLN A 38 -6.46 -14.81 1.53
CA GLN A 38 -5.46 -14.69 2.61
C GLN A 38 -4.17 -14.03 2.13
N TYR A 39 -3.65 -14.42 0.96
CA TYR A 39 -2.44 -13.81 0.42
C TYR A 39 -2.66 -12.35 0.04
N GLN A 40 -3.84 -12.01 -0.51
CA GLN A 40 -4.20 -10.63 -0.83
C GLN A 40 -4.26 -9.78 0.44
N ALA A 41 -4.97 -10.22 1.48
CA ALA A 41 -5.04 -9.51 2.75
C ALA A 41 -3.66 -9.32 3.40
N ARG A 42 -2.77 -10.32 3.29
CA ARG A 42 -1.38 -10.20 3.76
C ARG A 42 -0.59 -9.17 2.97
N LYS A 43 -0.74 -9.14 1.64
CA LYS A 43 -0.08 -8.15 0.76
C LYS A 43 -0.54 -6.74 1.11
N ASP A 44 -1.84 -6.54 1.29
CA ASP A 44 -2.42 -5.23 1.62
C ASP A 44 -1.84 -4.71 2.95
N LYS A 45 -1.80 -5.57 3.97
CA LYS A 45 -1.21 -5.25 5.27
C LYS A 45 0.27 -4.86 5.20
N LEU A 46 1.07 -5.60 4.43
CA LEU A 46 2.50 -5.29 4.25
C LEU A 46 2.71 -3.97 3.50
N ILE A 47 1.87 -3.68 2.51
CA ILE A 47 1.90 -2.41 1.80
C ILE A 47 1.52 -1.25 2.72
N SER A 48 0.49 -1.41 3.56
CA SER A 48 0.13 -0.40 4.56
C SER A 48 1.31 -0.10 5.49
N TYR A 49 2.01 -1.12 6.01
CA TYR A 49 3.20 -0.90 6.84
C TYR A 49 4.33 -0.17 6.12
N LEU A 50 4.54 -0.48 4.84
CA LEU A 50 5.53 0.22 4.03
C LEU A 50 5.15 1.69 3.79
N ILE A 51 3.87 1.97 3.56
CA ILE A 51 3.36 3.34 3.44
C ILE A 51 3.56 4.07 4.76
N ASP A 52 3.14 3.50 5.89
CA ASP A 52 3.28 4.08 7.23
C ASP A 52 4.74 4.45 7.54
N ASP A 53 5.70 3.55 7.22
CA ASP A 53 7.12 3.82 7.41
C ASP A 53 7.61 4.97 6.50
N LEU A 54 7.12 5.06 5.25
CA LEU A 54 7.46 6.12 4.28
C LEU A 54 6.86 7.48 4.65
N VAL A 55 5.67 7.51 5.27
CA VAL A 55 5.05 8.72 5.82
C VAL A 55 5.42 8.98 7.29
N SER A 56 6.35 8.22 7.87
CA SER A 56 6.87 8.53 9.19
C SER A 56 7.65 9.86 9.17
N SER A 57 7.59 10.64 10.26
CA SER A 57 8.23 11.96 10.37
C SER A 57 9.74 11.97 10.12
N THR A 58 10.40 10.81 10.22
CA THR A 58 11.83 10.64 9.94
C THR A 58 12.18 10.48 8.46
N VAL A 59 11.20 10.10 7.62
CA VAL A 59 11.39 9.76 6.21
C VAL A 59 10.50 10.62 5.29
N ILE A 60 9.55 11.39 5.82
CA ILE A 60 8.69 12.29 5.04
C ILE A 60 9.53 13.22 4.16
N SER A 61 9.29 13.14 2.85
CA SER A 61 9.85 14.02 1.84
C SER A 61 9.01 13.91 0.57
N SER A 62 9.17 14.87 -0.36
CA SER A 62 8.57 14.76 -1.70
C SER A 62 8.92 13.45 -2.41
N ARG A 63 10.10 12.89 -2.13
CA ARG A 63 10.55 11.61 -2.70
C ARG A 63 9.79 10.42 -2.11
N SER A 64 9.41 10.48 -0.84
CA SER A 64 8.62 9.46 -0.16
C SER A 64 7.22 9.40 -0.74
N PHE A 65 6.59 10.56 -0.98
CA PHE A 65 5.30 10.64 -1.67
C PHE A 65 5.36 10.11 -3.11
N PHE A 66 6.41 10.46 -3.85
CA PHE A 66 6.63 9.89 -5.19
C PHE A 66 6.79 8.36 -5.15
N THR A 67 7.48 7.84 -4.14
CA THR A 67 7.68 6.40 -3.96
C THR A 67 6.37 5.69 -3.62
N ILE A 68 5.54 6.29 -2.76
CA ILE A 68 4.19 5.78 -2.46
C ILE A 68 3.35 5.74 -3.73
N LYS A 69 3.38 6.81 -4.54
CA LYS A 69 2.67 6.82 -5.84
C LYS A 69 3.11 5.66 -6.73
N LEU A 70 4.42 5.47 -6.94
CA LEU A 70 4.94 4.35 -7.73
C LEU A 70 4.51 2.99 -7.19
N LEU A 71 4.41 2.87 -5.87
CA LEU A 71 3.99 1.64 -5.21
C LEU A 71 2.50 1.35 -5.48
N LEU A 72 1.65 2.36 -5.33
CA LEU A 72 0.22 2.25 -5.62
C LEU A 72 -0.02 1.94 -7.10
N ASP A 73 0.64 2.64 -8.02
CA ASP A 73 0.53 2.40 -9.45
C ASP A 73 0.92 0.96 -9.83
N LYS A 74 1.91 0.39 -9.12
CA LYS A 74 2.39 -0.97 -9.38
C LYS A 74 1.48 -2.06 -8.83
N PHE A 75 1.05 -1.93 -7.58
CA PHE A 75 0.33 -3.02 -6.89
C PHE A 75 -1.19 -2.88 -6.95
N TYR A 76 -1.69 -1.68 -7.24
CA TYR A 76 -3.10 -1.35 -7.37
C TYR A 76 -3.36 -0.51 -8.65
N PRO A 77 -3.02 -1.03 -9.85
CA PRO A 77 -3.15 -0.29 -11.11
C PRO A 77 -4.60 0.09 -11.47
N ASN A 78 -5.59 -0.47 -10.76
CA ASN A 78 -7.01 -0.17 -10.96
C ASN A 78 -7.52 0.95 -10.05
N LEU A 79 -6.76 1.41 -9.03
CA LEU A 79 -7.16 2.56 -8.19
C LEU A 79 -7.46 3.81 -9.03
N SER A 80 -6.69 4.03 -10.09
CA SER A 80 -6.88 5.15 -11.01
C SER A 80 -8.02 4.94 -12.01
N LYS A 81 -8.44 3.69 -12.25
CA LYS A 81 -9.53 3.33 -13.16
C LYS A 81 -10.90 3.26 -12.48
N ASP A 82 -10.93 3.07 -11.16
CA ASP A 82 -12.16 2.87 -10.38
C ASP A 82 -12.71 4.16 -9.75
N THR A 83 -12.13 5.32 -10.07
CA THR A 83 -12.66 6.65 -9.72
C THR A 83 -14.05 6.95 -10.30
N GLY A 84 -14.71 5.97 -10.94
CA GLY A 84 -16.04 6.10 -11.52
C GLY A 84 -17.20 5.59 -10.66
N LYS A 85 -17.00 4.82 -9.58
CA LYS A 85 -18.14 4.17 -8.87
C LYS A 85 -18.06 3.98 -7.35
N GLU A 86 -16.96 4.31 -6.68
CA GLU A 86 -16.98 4.45 -5.23
C GLU A 86 -17.18 5.93 -4.88
N GLU A 87 -18.40 6.27 -4.43
CA GLU A 87 -18.67 7.57 -3.82
C GLU A 87 -17.72 7.74 -2.64
N PHE A 88 -16.67 8.55 -2.81
CA PHE A 88 -15.95 9.12 -1.69
C PHE A 88 -17.01 9.86 -0.85
N ASN A 89 -17.39 9.32 0.30
CA ASN A 89 -18.41 9.93 1.14
C ASN A 89 -18.00 11.39 1.40
N SER A 90 -18.88 12.33 1.05
CA SER A 90 -18.62 13.77 1.25
C SER A 90 -18.30 14.11 2.71
N GLU A 91 -18.75 13.27 3.64
CA GLU A 91 -18.40 13.32 5.07
C GLU A 91 -16.91 13.05 5.32
N ASP A 92 -16.27 12.12 4.62
CA ASP A 92 -14.85 11.81 4.81
C ASP A 92 -13.95 12.93 4.28
N LEU A 93 -14.32 13.56 3.16
CA LEU A 93 -13.57 14.66 2.55
C LEU A 93 -13.70 15.95 3.39
N SER A 94 -14.91 16.30 3.83
CA SER A 94 -15.15 17.46 4.70
C SER A 94 -14.47 17.34 6.06
N THR A 95 -14.38 16.11 6.59
CA THR A 95 -13.63 15.82 7.83
C THR A 95 -12.11 15.99 7.61
N LEU A 96 -11.59 15.61 6.45
CA LEU A 96 -10.17 15.80 6.10
C LEU A 96 -9.83 17.28 5.89
N GLU A 97 -10.65 18.03 5.15
CA GLU A 97 -10.49 19.47 4.93
C GLU A 97 -10.51 20.24 6.26
N SER A 98 -11.42 19.88 7.16
CA SER A 98 -11.51 20.49 8.48
C SER A 98 -10.25 20.27 9.32
N LYS A 99 -9.60 19.10 9.22
CA LYS A 99 -8.35 18.81 9.92
C LYS A 99 -7.14 19.53 9.30
N ILE A 100 -7.13 19.72 7.99
CA ILE A 100 -6.04 20.43 7.29
C ILE A 100 -6.10 21.93 7.58
N CYS A 101 -7.29 22.54 7.63
CA CYS A 101 -7.45 23.96 7.93
C CYS A 101 -7.18 24.35 9.39
N GLN A 102 -7.05 23.37 10.30
CA GLN A 102 -6.75 23.60 11.73
C GLN A 102 -5.26 23.46 12.08
N MET A 103 -4.41 23.05 11.12
CA MET A 103 -2.94 23.03 11.25
C MET A 103 -2.33 24.33 10.73
#